data_AF-A0A8T7EUR5-F1
#
_entry.id   AF-A0A8T7EUR5-F1
#
_cell.length_a   1.000
_cell.length_b   1.000
_cell.length_c   1.000
_cell.angle_alpha   90.00
_cell.angle_beta   90.00
_cell.angle_gamma   90.00
#
_symmetry.space_group_name_H-M   'P 1'
#
loop_
_entity.id
_entity.type
_entity.pdbx_description
1 polymer ?
#
loop_
_entity_poly.entity_id
_entity_poly.type
_entity_poly.pdbx_seq_one_letter_code
_entity_poly.pdbx_strand_id
1 'polypeptide(L)'
;MQYLIPLPNAITLADTSTRYPAPLEGAISIPDPSLLFEAQWLQRALAQTGRTYTIRLSQAGAHIHLGYADGAGSQSYTLTVDEDIVIRGGDAAGVFYGCCTLRQLVLGEPDGLPVMTIEDAPAYAHRGYMLDISRDRVPTLEMLYQLVDELSALKYNQLRLYIEHTFEFPGHRVAWQHASPLTGEDVLLLDAYCKQRHVELTPNQNSLGHMERFPQARAVPLDGRIAAGVRGAGWRMARAEHAQPAAAGQPDLRPRPVRLAAAVLLQHAVQRRL
;
A
#
# COMPACT_ATOMS: atom_id res chain seq x y z
N MET A 1 -22.28 1.92 15.21
CA MET A 1 -21.76 1.63 13.84
C MET A 1 -21.42 2.85 12.98
N GLN A 2 -21.85 4.08 13.30
CA GLN A 2 -21.46 5.30 12.54
C GLN A 2 -19.95 5.66 12.61
N TYR A 3 -19.14 4.84 13.28
CA TYR A 3 -17.70 5.04 13.45
C TYR A 3 -16.84 4.24 12.46
N LEU A 4 -17.44 3.40 11.60
CA LEU A 4 -16.67 2.63 10.62
C LEU A 4 -16.18 3.53 9.49
N ILE A 5 -14.87 3.51 9.26
CA ILE A 5 -14.22 4.28 8.20
C ILE A 5 -13.26 3.37 7.42
N PRO A 6 -13.43 3.23 6.09
CA PRO A 6 -14.58 3.70 5.30
C PRO A 6 -15.87 2.97 5.68
N LEU A 7 -17.01 3.62 5.45
CA LEU A 7 -18.32 3.02 5.66
C LEU A 7 -18.52 1.84 4.67
N PRO A 8 -18.85 0.63 5.14
CA PRO A 8 -19.13 -0.49 4.27
C PRO A 8 -20.35 -0.27 3.36
N ASN A 9 -20.38 -0.96 2.22
CA ASN A 9 -21.50 -0.87 1.28
C ASN A 9 -22.84 -1.31 1.89
N ALA A 10 -22.85 -2.39 2.69
CA ALA A 10 -24.05 -2.86 3.37
C ALA A 10 -23.71 -3.41 4.77
N ILE A 11 -24.62 -3.12 5.71
CA ILE A 11 -24.59 -3.65 7.08
C ILE A 11 -26.01 -4.11 7.43
N THR A 12 -26.16 -5.40 7.72
CA THR A 12 -27.44 -6.02 8.06
C THR A 12 -27.35 -6.58 9.47
N LEU A 13 -28.12 -6.01 10.40
CA LEU A 13 -28.26 -6.51 11.76
C LEU A 13 -29.30 -7.63 11.80
N ALA A 14 -28.98 -8.75 12.43
CA ALA A 14 -29.96 -9.83 12.62
C ALA A 14 -30.92 -9.49 13.77
N ASP A 15 -30.38 -8.95 14.87
CA ASP A 15 -31.09 -8.46 16.05
C ASP A 15 -30.21 -7.42 16.77
N THR A 16 -30.84 -6.48 17.47
CA THR A 16 -30.16 -5.46 18.29
C THR A 16 -29.86 -5.91 19.72
N SER A 17 -30.49 -6.99 20.20
CA SER A 17 -30.35 -7.44 21.60
C SER A 17 -29.26 -8.50 21.79
N THR A 18 -29.07 -9.39 20.81
CA THR A 18 -28.08 -10.46 20.87
C THR A 18 -26.69 -9.94 20.49
N ARG A 19 -25.69 -10.23 21.33
CA ARG A 19 -24.28 -9.87 21.11
C ARG A 19 -23.37 -11.09 21.19
N TYR A 20 -22.45 -11.16 20.24
CA TYR A 20 -21.30 -12.04 20.30
C TYR A 20 -20.29 -11.49 21.30
N PRO A 21 -19.95 -12.23 22.37
CA PRO A 21 -19.15 -11.71 23.49
C PRO A 21 -17.68 -11.45 23.14
N ALA A 22 -17.19 -11.88 21.97
CA ALA A 22 -15.81 -11.68 21.49
C ALA A 22 -14.76 -12.02 22.57
N PRO A 23 -14.53 -13.32 22.84
CA PRO A 23 -13.81 -13.78 24.02
C PRO A 23 -12.41 -13.19 24.13
N LEU A 24 -11.90 -13.06 25.36
CA LEU A 24 -10.56 -12.53 25.62
C LEU A 24 -9.45 -13.47 25.10
N GLU A 25 -9.71 -14.77 25.08
CA GLU A 25 -8.80 -15.78 24.55
C GLU A 25 -9.49 -16.57 23.45
N GLY A 26 -8.75 -16.91 22.40
CA GLY A 26 -9.35 -17.64 21.28
C GLY A 26 -8.37 -18.14 20.22
N ALA A 27 -8.91 -18.47 19.05
CA ALA A 27 -8.13 -18.85 17.89
C ALA A 27 -8.70 -18.27 16.60
N ILE A 28 -7.79 -17.90 15.70
CA ILE A 28 -8.04 -17.50 14.32
C ILE A 28 -7.71 -18.71 13.43
N SER A 29 -8.68 -19.19 12.67
CA SER A 29 -8.47 -20.24 11.68
C SER A 29 -8.11 -19.64 10.31
N ILE A 30 -7.11 -20.23 9.66
CA ILE A 30 -6.68 -19.95 8.29
C ILE A 30 -6.49 -21.28 7.55
N PRO A 31 -7.54 -21.83 6.92
CA PRO A 31 -7.41 -23.05 6.14
C PRO A 31 -6.37 -22.94 5.00
N ASP A 32 -6.17 -21.73 4.48
CA ASP A 32 -5.11 -21.41 3.52
C ASP A 32 -3.92 -20.71 4.22
N PRO A 33 -2.71 -21.31 4.23
CA PRO A 33 -1.52 -20.69 4.79
C PRO A 33 -1.12 -19.36 4.15
N SER A 34 -1.59 -19.04 2.95
CA SER A 34 -1.32 -17.75 2.30
C SER A 34 -1.87 -16.57 3.11
N LEU A 35 -2.88 -16.81 3.96
CA LEU A 35 -3.53 -15.80 4.80
C LEU A 35 -2.82 -15.56 6.14
N LEU A 36 -1.61 -16.10 6.31
CA LEU A 36 -0.86 -15.98 7.56
C LEU A 36 -0.57 -14.51 7.92
N PHE A 37 -0.31 -13.66 6.93
CA PHE A 37 -0.07 -12.24 7.20
C PHE A 37 -1.32 -11.56 7.76
N GLU A 38 -2.48 -11.77 7.14
CA GLU A 38 -3.76 -11.21 7.54
C GLU A 38 -4.14 -11.65 8.95
N ALA A 39 -3.95 -12.95 9.25
CA ALA A 39 -4.16 -13.49 10.59
C ALA A 39 -3.22 -12.89 11.62
N GLN A 40 -1.92 -12.73 11.31
CA GLN A 40 -0.95 -12.11 12.20
C GLN A 40 -1.22 -10.62 12.42
N TRP A 41 -1.65 -9.91 11.39
CA TRP A 41 -2.04 -8.51 11.49
C TRP A 41 -3.24 -8.36 12.42
N LEU A 42 -4.29 -9.17 12.21
CA LEU A 42 -5.48 -9.17 13.06
C LEU A 42 -5.14 -9.59 14.50
N GLN A 43 -4.32 -10.64 14.68
CA GLN A 43 -3.85 -11.08 15.99
C GLN A 43 -3.18 -9.94 16.76
N ARG A 44 -2.27 -9.18 16.12
CA ARG A 44 -1.62 -8.02 16.75
C ARG A 44 -2.62 -6.90 17.07
N ALA A 45 -3.57 -6.65 16.18
CA ALA A 45 -4.62 -5.66 16.42
C ALA A 45 -5.52 -6.03 17.61
N LEU A 46 -5.89 -7.31 17.74
CA LEU A 46 -6.67 -7.82 18.88
C LEU A 46 -5.85 -7.76 20.18
N ALA A 47 -4.55 -8.05 20.14
CA ALA A 47 -3.66 -7.94 21.31
C ALA A 47 -3.61 -6.53 21.90
N GLN A 48 -3.73 -5.48 21.08
CA GLN A 48 -3.84 -4.09 21.54
C GLN A 48 -5.11 -3.83 22.39
N THR A 49 -6.11 -4.71 22.30
CA THR A 49 -7.36 -4.65 23.08
C THR A 49 -7.36 -5.59 24.29
N GLY A 50 -6.21 -6.20 24.61
CA GLY A 50 -6.09 -7.19 25.70
C GLY A 50 -6.55 -8.60 25.33
N ARG A 51 -6.77 -8.88 24.04
CA ARG A 51 -7.23 -10.20 23.54
C ARG A 51 -6.07 -11.05 23.03
N THR A 52 -6.02 -12.32 23.42
CA THR A 52 -4.98 -13.27 23.03
C THR A 52 -5.53 -14.37 22.13
N TYR A 53 -5.21 -14.30 20.84
CA TYR A 53 -5.70 -15.28 19.86
C TYR A 53 -4.55 -16.08 19.27
N THR A 54 -4.70 -17.39 19.16
CA THR A 54 -3.73 -18.28 18.49
C THR A 54 -4.09 -18.47 17.02
N ILE A 55 -3.11 -18.61 16.13
CA ILE A 55 -3.38 -18.86 14.70
C ILE A 55 -3.28 -20.36 14.44
N ARG A 56 -4.29 -20.94 13.77
CA ARG A 56 -4.38 -22.38 13.49
C ARG A 56 -4.82 -22.62 12.05
N LEU A 57 -4.43 -23.76 11.48
CA LEU A 57 -4.91 -24.19 10.16
C LEU A 57 -6.29 -24.86 10.21
N SER A 58 -6.68 -25.41 11.37
CA SER A 58 -7.98 -26.05 11.59
C SER A 58 -9.03 -25.04 12.02
N GLN A 59 -10.26 -25.22 11.55
CA GLN A 59 -11.44 -24.46 11.98
C GLN A 59 -11.98 -24.93 13.34
N ALA A 60 -11.69 -26.16 13.75
CA ALA A 60 -12.27 -26.74 14.96
C ALA A 60 -11.88 -25.93 16.21
N GLY A 61 -12.88 -25.41 16.92
CA GLY A 61 -12.71 -24.61 18.13
C GLY A 61 -12.01 -23.26 17.91
N ALA A 62 -12.02 -22.74 16.68
CA ALA A 62 -11.63 -21.37 16.38
C ALA A 62 -12.85 -20.44 16.43
N HIS A 63 -12.61 -19.18 16.78
CA HIS A 63 -13.64 -18.17 16.98
C HIS A 63 -13.70 -17.16 15.83
N ILE A 64 -12.58 -17.01 15.12
CA ILE A 64 -12.46 -16.16 13.95
C ILE A 64 -12.01 -17.04 12.80
N HIS A 65 -12.70 -16.99 11.68
CA HIS A 65 -12.39 -17.81 10.51
C HIS A 65 -12.10 -16.91 9.31
N LEU A 66 -10.87 -16.95 8.81
CA LEU A 66 -10.46 -16.22 7.62
C LEU A 66 -10.38 -17.18 6.43
N GLY A 67 -10.87 -16.75 5.27
CA GLY A 67 -10.71 -17.52 4.04
C GLY A 67 -11.20 -16.79 2.80
N TYR A 68 -11.13 -17.47 1.67
CA TYR A 68 -11.63 -16.94 0.41
C TYR A 68 -13.11 -17.27 0.20
N ALA A 69 -13.78 -16.42 -0.59
CA ALA A 69 -15.09 -16.69 -1.17
C ALA A 69 -14.93 -16.90 -2.68
N ASP A 70 -15.27 -18.09 -3.16
CA ASP A 70 -15.20 -18.42 -4.58
C ASP A 70 -16.14 -17.52 -5.40
N GLY A 71 -15.63 -16.94 -6.48
CA GLY A 71 -16.41 -16.09 -7.38
C GLY A 71 -16.69 -14.67 -6.87
N ALA A 72 -16.17 -14.29 -5.70
CA ALA A 72 -16.28 -12.92 -5.19
C ALA A 72 -15.32 -11.96 -5.94
N GLY A 73 -15.69 -10.68 -5.99
CA GLY A 73 -14.89 -9.66 -6.67
C GLY A 73 -13.56 -9.38 -5.96
N SER A 74 -12.54 -8.93 -6.70
CA SER A 74 -11.27 -8.51 -6.11
C SER A 74 -11.48 -7.43 -5.05
N GLN A 75 -10.74 -7.52 -3.94
CA GLN A 75 -10.82 -6.62 -2.78
C GLN A 75 -12.18 -6.58 -2.05
N SER A 76 -13.16 -7.38 -2.47
CA SER A 76 -14.43 -7.50 -1.76
C SER A 76 -14.30 -8.43 -0.56
N TYR A 77 -15.13 -8.22 0.45
CA TYR A 77 -15.26 -9.13 1.56
C TYR A 77 -16.67 -9.16 2.16
N THR A 78 -16.97 -10.28 2.81
CA THR A 78 -18.06 -10.40 3.77
C THR A 78 -17.50 -10.63 5.16
N LEU A 79 -18.12 -10.02 6.16
CA LEU A 79 -17.82 -10.22 7.58
C LEU A 79 -19.14 -10.56 8.28
N THR A 80 -19.24 -11.77 8.80
CA THR A 80 -20.40 -12.24 9.56
C THR A 80 -20.01 -12.42 11.02
N VAL A 81 -20.85 -11.92 11.92
CA VAL A 81 -20.74 -12.12 13.37
C VAL A 81 -22.01 -12.84 13.80
N ASP A 82 -21.86 -14.04 14.33
CA ASP A 82 -22.96 -14.84 14.90
C ASP A 82 -22.45 -15.66 16.10
N GLU A 83 -22.45 -16.99 16.04
CA GLU A 83 -21.78 -17.87 17.01
C GLU A 83 -20.25 -17.74 16.95
N ASP A 84 -19.73 -17.43 15.76
CA ASP A 84 -18.33 -17.15 15.46
C ASP A 84 -18.24 -15.91 14.55
N ILE A 85 -17.02 -15.41 14.34
CA ILE A 85 -16.73 -14.38 13.35
C ILE A 85 -16.16 -15.04 12.09
N VAL A 86 -16.75 -14.77 10.94
CA VAL A 86 -16.29 -15.31 9.66
C VAL A 86 -16.00 -14.15 8.71
N ILE A 87 -14.78 -14.09 8.17
CA ILE A 87 -14.37 -13.14 7.14
C ILE A 87 -14.05 -13.91 5.86
N ARG A 88 -14.73 -13.58 4.77
CA ARG A 88 -14.46 -14.14 3.45
C ARG A 88 -14.13 -13.04 2.45
N GLY A 89 -12.97 -13.11 1.84
CA GLY A 89 -12.54 -12.16 0.80
C GLY A 89 -12.52 -12.78 -0.59
N GLY A 90 -12.69 -11.96 -1.63
CA GLY A 90 -12.45 -12.42 -3.01
C GLY A 90 -10.96 -12.64 -3.34
N ASP A 91 -10.07 -12.01 -2.57
CA ASP A 91 -8.63 -12.18 -2.59
C ASP A 91 -8.04 -11.86 -1.19
N ALA A 92 -6.72 -11.95 -1.04
CA ALA A 92 -6.05 -11.69 0.24
C ALA A 92 -6.26 -10.24 0.73
N ALA A 93 -6.32 -9.28 -0.21
CA ALA A 93 -6.62 -7.88 0.11
C ALA A 93 -8.05 -7.72 0.67
N GLY A 94 -9.03 -8.43 0.10
CA GLY A 94 -10.39 -8.49 0.63
C GLY A 94 -10.42 -9.02 2.07
N VAL A 95 -9.75 -10.15 2.34
CA VAL A 95 -9.65 -10.70 3.70
C VAL A 95 -9.00 -9.70 4.65
N PHE A 96 -7.90 -9.06 4.23
CA PHE A 96 -7.23 -8.02 5.00
C PHE A 96 -8.16 -6.84 5.33
N TYR A 97 -8.94 -6.35 4.36
CA TYR A 97 -9.91 -5.27 4.58
C TYR A 97 -11.06 -5.67 5.51
N GLY A 98 -11.47 -6.94 5.50
CA GLY A 98 -12.35 -7.52 6.52
C GLY A 98 -11.73 -7.48 7.91
N CYS A 99 -10.45 -7.84 8.05
CA CYS A 99 -9.71 -7.74 9.31
C CYS A 99 -9.62 -6.28 9.81
N CYS A 100 -9.39 -5.30 8.92
CA CYS A 100 -9.39 -3.88 9.30
C CYS A 100 -10.75 -3.42 9.85
N THR A 101 -11.83 -3.91 9.25
CA THR A 101 -13.20 -3.61 9.69
C THR A 101 -13.49 -4.26 11.04
N LEU A 102 -13.11 -5.54 11.22
CA LEU A 102 -13.23 -6.23 12.50
C LEU A 102 -12.46 -5.51 13.62
N ARG A 103 -11.25 -5.03 13.35
CA ARG A 103 -10.48 -4.23 14.32
C ARG A 103 -11.28 -3.01 14.79
N GLN A 104 -11.90 -2.27 13.87
CA GLN A 104 -12.70 -1.10 14.24
C GLN A 104 -13.94 -1.48 15.06
N LEU A 105 -14.59 -2.58 14.71
CA LEU A 105 -15.74 -3.10 15.47
C LEU A 105 -15.36 -3.48 16.90
N VAL A 106 -14.26 -4.22 17.08
CA VAL A 106 -13.79 -4.62 18.41
C VAL A 106 -13.39 -3.42 19.27
N LEU A 107 -12.84 -2.37 18.66
CA LEU A 107 -12.53 -1.11 19.35
C LEU A 107 -13.79 -0.29 19.68
N GLY A 108 -14.78 -0.29 18.79
CA GLY A 108 -16.02 0.48 18.94
C GLY A 108 -17.09 -0.20 19.81
N GLU A 109 -17.03 -1.52 19.97
CA GLU A 109 -17.98 -2.32 20.76
C GLU A 109 -17.24 -3.19 21.80
N PRO A 110 -16.67 -2.58 22.86
CA PRO A 110 -15.87 -3.31 23.85
C PRO A 110 -16.66 -4.39 24.61
N ASP A 111 -17.97 -4.21 24.75
CA ASP A 111 -18.89 -5.11 25.47
C ASP A 111 -19.41 -6.29 24.63
N GLY A 112 -18.87 -6.47 23.42
CA GLY A 112 -19.24 -7.53 22.49
C GLY A 112 -19.87 -6.99 21.21
N LEU A 113 -19.75 -7.76 20.14
CA LEU A 113 -20.18 -7.36 18.80
C LEU A 113 -21.67 -7.69 18.58
N PRO A 114 -22.46 -6.82 17.95
CA PRO A 114 -23.82 -7.19 17.54
C PRO A 114 -23.78 -8.29 16.47
N VAL A 115 -24.79 -9.17 16.48
CA VAL A 115 -24.96 -10.19 15.44
C VAL A 115 -25.33 -9.51 14.13
N MET A 116 -24.48 -9.65 13.12
CA MET A 116 -24.59 -8.90 11.88
C MET A 116 -23.87 -9.56 10.70
N THR A 117 -24.19 -9.08 9.52
CA THR A 117 -23.41 -9.30 8.30
C THR A 117 -23.04 -7.97 7.68
N ILE A 118 -21.77 -7.82 7.32
CA ILE A 118 -21.23 -6.70 6.55
C ILE A 118 -20.80 -7.23 5.20
N GLU A 119 -21.21 -6.54 4.14
CA GLU A 119 -20.75 -6.80 2.77
C GLU A 119 -20.11 -5.52 2.23
N ASP A 120 -18.90 -5.64 1.70
CA ASP A 120 -18.13 -4.48 1.28
C ASP A 120 -17.27 -4.78 0.07
N ALA A 121 -17.11 -3.77 -0.78
CA ALA A 121 -16.30 -3.82 -1.99
C ALA A 121 -15.94 -2.39 -2.37
N PRO A 122 -14.72 -2.14 -2.89
CA PRO A 122 -14.33 -0.78 -3.22
C PRO A 122 -15.09 -0.25 -4.44
N ALA A 123 -15.59 0.98 -4.36
CA ALA A 123 -16.16 1.68 -5.53
C ALA A 123 -15.10 1.93 -6.62
N TYR A 124 -13.84 2.12 -6.22
CA TYR A 124 -12.70 2.30 -7.11
C TYR A 124 -11.63 1.26 -6.83
N ALA A 125 -11.22 0.54 -7.87
CA ALA A 125 -10.16 -0.47 -7.77
C ALA A 125 -8.83 0.12 -7.28
N HIS A 126 -8.55 1.40 -7.55
CA HIS A 126 -7.34 2.11 -7.15
C HIS A 126 -7.69 3.30 -6.25
N ARG A 127 -7.08 3.34 -5.06
CA ARG A 127 -7.29 4.34 -4.02
C ARG A 127 -5.91 4.81 -3.57
N GLY A 128 -5.45 5.88 -4.19
CA GLY A 128 -4.08 6.36 -4.08
C GLY A 128 -3.92 7.56 -3.16
N TYR A 129 -2.82 7.55 -2.42
CA TYR A 129 -2.30 8.70 -1.68
C TYR A 129 -0.98 9.13 -2.31
N MET A 130 -0.83 10.43 -2.58
CA MET A 130 0.41 11.01 -3.10
C MET A 130 1.07 11.85 -2.03
N LEU A 131 2.31 11.50 -1.69
CA LEU A 131 3.16 12.23 -0.77
C LEU A 131 4.27 12.94 -1.55
N ASP A 132 4.31 14.26 -1.46
CA ASP A 132 5.44 15.05 -1.94
C ASP A 132 6.60 14.96 -0.95
N ILE A 133 7.68 14.30 -1.36
CA ILE A 133 8.91 14.18 -0.57
C ILE A 133 10.03 15.05 -1.14
N SER A 134 9.71 16.04 -1.99
CA SER A 134 10.67 16.87 -2.72
C SER A 134 10.65 18.36 -2.35
N ARG A 135 9.74 18.79 -1.46
CA ARG A 135 9.63 20.19 -1.01
C ARG A 135 10.17 20.43 0.39
N ASP A 136 9.90 19.50 1.31
CA ASP A 136 10.36 19.55 2.69
C ASP A 136 11.36 18.43 2.98
N ARG A 137 11.48 18.04 4.24
CA ARG A 137 12.34 16.93 4.65
C ARG A 137 11.80 15.61 4.08
N VAL A 138 12.72 14.79 3.58
CA VAL A 138 12.43 13.40 3.23
C VAL A 138 12.06 12.65 4.51
N PRO A 139 10.88 12.00 4.58
CA PRO A 139 10.50 11.20 5.72
C PRO A 139 11.47 10.03 5.93
N THR A 140 11.67 9.63 7.17
CA THR A 140 12.43 8.40 7.44
C THR A 140 11.66 7.18 6.95
N LEU A 141 12.37 6.08 6.70
CA LEU A 141 11.74 4.82 6.30
C LEU A 141 10.69 4.34 7.33
N GLU A 142 10.95 4.56 8.62
CA GLU A 142 10.00 4.29 9.70
C GLU A 142 8.71 5.12 9.59
N MET A 143 8.82 6.41 9.28
CA MET A 143 7.64 7.25 9.07
C MET A 143 6.84 6.82 7.83
N LEU A 144 7.53 6.38 6.76
CA LEU A 144 6.86 5.84 5.58
C LEU A 144 6.14 4.53 5.90
N TYR A 145 6.71 3.66 6.74
CA TYR A 145 6.03 2.45 7.22
C TYR A 145 4.77 2.78 8.02
N GLN A 146 4.85 3.73 8.95
CA GLN A 146 3.69 4.19 9.72
C GLN A 146 2.60 4.74 8.79
N LEU A 147 2.97 5.53 7.78
CA LEU A 147 2.02 6.01 6.78
C LEU A 147 1.35 4.86 6.02
N VAL A 148 2.11 3.84 5.63
CA VAL A 148 1.56 2.65 4.94
C VAL A 148 0.62 1.86 5.85
N ASP A 149 0.94 1.71 7.14
CA ASP A 149 0.05 1.08 8.13
C ASP A 149 -1.30 1.82 8.18
N GLU A 150 -1.29 3.14 8.31
CA GLU A 150 -2.51 3.97 8.36
C GLU A 150 -3.30 3.92 7.06
N LEU A 151 -2.62 4.07 5.92
CA LEU A 151 -3.25 3.98 4.58
C LEU A 151 -3.93 2.62 4.38
N SER A 152 -3.24 1.53 4.71
CA SER A 152 -3.77 0.17 4.56
C SER A 152 -4.97 -0.08 5.48
N ALA A 153 -4.94 0.43 6.72
CA ALA A 153 -6.05 0.33 7.66
C ALA A 153 -7.31 1.10 7.19
N LEU A 154 -7.10 2.19 6.45
CA LEU A 154 -8.15 2.97 5.76
C LEU A 154 -8.49 2.41 4.37
N LYS A 155 -7.97 1.23 4.02
CA LYS A 155 -8.17 0.54 2.74
C LYS A 155 -7.63 1.29 1.52
N TYR A 156 -6.71 2.26 1.66
CA TYR A 156 -5.93 2.77 0.53
C TYR A 156 -4.99 1.67 0.02
N ASN A 157 -4.77 1.61 -1.29
CA ASN A 157 -3.99 0.54 -1.92
C ASN A 157 -2.91 1.04 -2.89
N GLN A 158 -2.69 2.36 -2.98
CA GLN A 158 -1.54 2.92 -3.69
C GLN A 158 -0.89 4.03 -2.87
N LEU A 159 0.43 3.99 -2.78
CA LEU A 159 1.26 5.08 -2.28
C LEU A 159 2.14 5.60 -3.42
N ARG A 160 2.04 6.89 -3.72
CA ARG A 160 2.87 7.60 -4.70
C ARG A 160 3.82 8.54 -3.99
N LEU A 161 5.12 8.31 -4.12
CA LEU A 161 6.11 9.29 -3.71
C LEU A 161 6.40 10.20 -4.88
N TYR A 162 6.06 11.49 -4.75
CA TYR A 162 6.46 12.49 -5.73
C TYR A 162 7.93 12.86 -5.49
N ILE A 163 8.76 12.49 -6.46
CA ILE A 163 10.22 12.57 -6.42
C ILE A 163 10.71 13.50 -7.53
N GLU A 164 11.58 14.41 -7.14
CA GLU A 164 12.42 15.18 -8.04
C GLU A 164 13.87 14.79 -7.81
N HIS A 165 14.43 15.18 -6.65
CA HIS A 165 15.84 15.06 -6.31
C HIS A 165 16.09 14.32 -5.00
N THR A 166 15.04 13.76 -4.38
CA THR A 166 15.08 13.15 -3.05
C THR A 166 15.26 11.64 -3.09
N PHE A 167 15.85 11.17 -4.19
CA PHE A 167 16.32 9.82 -4.40
C PHE A 167 17.78 9.84 -4.85
N GLU A 168 18.55 8.83 -4.44
CA GLU A 168 19.98 8.72 -4.73
C GLU A 168 20.25 8.32 -6.19
N PHE A 169 19.93 9.20 -7.14
CA PHE A 169 20.16 8.96 -8.56
C PHE A 169 21.66 8.74 -8.86
N PRO A 170 22.07 7.56 -9.36
CA PRO A 170 23.47 7.29 -9.68
C PRO A 170 24.03 8.31 -10.69
N GLY A 171 25.21 8.86 -10.41
CA GLY A 171 25.85 9.86 -11.27
C GLY A 171 25.32 11.29 -11.13
N HIS A 172 24.31 11.53 -10.27
CA HIS A 172 23.68 12.85 -10.09
C HIS A 172 23.81 13.38 -8.66
N ARG A 173 24.93 13.08 -7.97
CA ARG A 173 25.16 13.45 -6.57
C ARG A 173 24.87 14.92 -6.24
N VAL A 174 25.23 15.84 -7.13
CA VAL A 174 24.97 17.29 -6.94
C VAL A 174 23.48 17.58 -6.73
N ALA A 175 22.58 16.80 -7.33
CA ALA A 175 21.15 17.01 -7.21
C ALA A 175 20.59 16.65 -5.82
N TRP A 176 21.13 15.61 -5.19
CA TRP A 176 20.52 14.98 -4.00
C TRP A 176 21.37 15.03 -2.72
N GLN A 177 22.66 15.36 -2.79
CA GLN A 177 23.61 15.23 -1.66
C GLN A 177 23.27 16.05 -0.40
N HIS A 178 22.35 17.00 -0.50
CA HIS A 178 21.92 17.85 0.62
C HIS A 178 20.44 17.61 1.00
N ALA A 179 19.81 16.58 0.43
CA ALA A 179 18.39 16.34 0.57
C ALA A 179 18.02 15.15 1.47
N SER A 180 19.01 14.47 2.06
CA SER A 180 18.80 13.21 2.80
C SER A 180 17.97 12.21 1.99
N PRO A 181 18.42 11.84 0.77
CA PRO A 181 17.59 11.12 -0.18
C PRO A 181 17.29 9.69 0.30
N LEU A 182 16.21 9.12 -0.22
CA LEU A 182 16.00 7.68 -0.17
C LEU A 182 17.05 6.99 -1.07
N THR A 183 17.64 5.92 -0.55
CA THR A 183 18.50 5.04 -1.32
C THR A 183 17.67 4.05 -2.14
N GLY A 184 18.31 3.36 -3.09
CA GLY A 184 17.69 2.23 -3.79
C GLY A 184 17.26 1.11 -2.83
N GLU A 185 18.01 0.88 -1.76
CA GLU A 185 17.69 -0.12 -0.74
C GLU A 185 16.44 0.30 0.06
N ASP A 186 16.33 1.56 0.47
CA ASP A 186 15.16 2.09 1.17
C ASP A 186 13.88 1.89 0.36
N VAL A 187 13.94 2.16 -0.95
CA VAL A 187 12.79 1.98 -1.86
C VAL A 187 12.39 0.51 -1.98
N LEU A 188 13.36 -0.41 -2.03
CA LEU A 188 13.07 -1.85 -2.08
C LEU A 188 12.46 -2.36 -0.77
N LEU A 189 12.98 -1.90 0.37
CA LEU A 189 12.42 -2.22 1.69
C LEU A 189 10.99 -1.68 1.82
N LEU A 190 10.75 -0.45 1.36
CA LEU A 190 9.42 0.16 1.32
C LEU A 190 8.46 -0.58 0.41
N ASP A 191 8.87 -0.93 -0.80
CA ASP A 191 8.03 -1.70 -1.74
C ASP A 191 7.61 -3.05 -1.14
N ALA A 192 8.54 -3.78 -0.52
CA ALA A 192 8.24 -5.03 0.16
C ALA A 192 7.24 -4.83 1.32
N TYR A 193 7.41 -3.76 2.11
CA TYR A 193 6.53 -3.43 3.22
C TYR A 193 5.11 -3.05 2.76
N CYS A 194 5.01 -2.25 1.68
CA CYS A 194 3.76 -1.89 1.02
C CYS A 194 3.01 -3.11 0.50
N LYS A 195 3.70 -3.98 -0.25
CA LYS A 195 3.11 -5.20 -0.83
C LYS A 195 2.50 -6.10 0.22
N GLN A 196 3.18 -6.27 1.36
CA GLN A 196 2.67 -7.07 2.46
C GLN A 196 1.31 -6.57 2.96
N ARG A 197 1.05 -5.26 2.88
CA ARG A 197 -0.19 -4.59 3.35
C ARG A 197 -1.16 -4.28 2.22
N HIS A 198 -1.02 -4.95 1.07
CA HIS A 198 -1.86 -4.74 -0.10
C HIS A 198 -1.84 -3.29 -0.60
N VAL A 199 -0.70 -2.61 -0.46
CA VAL A 199 -0.43 -1.28 -1.00
C VAL A 199 0.62 -1.40 -2.11
N GLU A 200 0.35 -0.78 -3.26
CA GLU A 200 1.29 -0.66 -4.36
C GLU A 200 2.13 0.62 -4.19
N LEU A 201 3.45 0.49 -4.18
CA LEU A 201 4.36 1.63 -4.26
C LEU A 201 4.50 2.06 -5.73
N THR A 202 3.86 3.16 -6.10
CA THR A 202 3.85 3.67 -7.48
C THR A 202 4.89 4.78 -7.65
N PRO A 203 5.77 4.71 -8.67
CA PRO A 203 6.72 5.78 -8.94
C PRO A 203 6.02 7.04 -9.47
N ASN A 204 6.46 8.21 -9.01
CA ASN A 204 6.05 9.50 -9.54
C ASN A 204 7.27 10.43 -9.63
N GLN A 205 7.98 10.36 -10.76
CA GLN A 205 9.18 11.15 -11.03
C GLN A 205 8.85 12.34 -11.93
N ASN A 206 9.13 13.56 -11.48
CA ASN A 206 9.07 14.71 -12.38
C ASN A 206 10.25 14.66 -13.37
N SER A 207 9.98 15.06 -14.62
CA SER A 207 10.92 14.85 -15.74
C SER A 207 11.34 16.14 -16.45
N LEU A 208 10.52 17.20 -16.45
CA LEU A 208 10.77 18.41 -17.26
C LEU A 208 10.76 19.70 -16.44
N GLY A 209 9.76 19.89 -15.58
CA GLY A 209 9.70 21.01 -14.64
C GLY A 209 10.40 20.67 -13.32
N HIS A 210 10.77 21.68 -12.54
CA HIS A 210 11.35 21.51 -11.20
C HIS A 210 12.63 20.64 -11.15
N MET A 211 13.36 20.62 -12.27
CA MET A 211 14.59 19.85 -12.42
C MET A 211 15.85 20.70 -12.23
N GLU A 212 15.77 21.90 -11.64
CA GLU A 212 16.87 22.89 -11.62
C GLU A 212 18.18 22.34 -11.02
N ARG A 213 18.08 21.32 -10.16
CA ARG A 213 19.20 20.63 -9.52
C ARG A 213 19.94 19.63 -10.42
N PHE A 214 19.33 19.16 -11.50
CA PHE A 214 19.88 18.13 -12.39
C PHE A 214 20.82 18.66 -13.48
N PRO A 215 20.53 19.77 -14.20
CA PRO A 215 21.46 20.38 -15.17
C PRO A 215 22.77 20.83 -14.53
N GLN A 216 22.73 21.22 -13.24
CA GLN A 216 23.93 21.60 -12.49
C GLN A 216 24.89 20.42 -12.24
N ALA A 217 24.38 19.18 -12.25
CA ALA A 217 25.16 17.96 -12.01
C ALA A 217 26.02 17.54 -13.22
N ARG A 218 25.74 18.10 -14.40
CA ARG A 218 26.52 17.89 -15.61
C ARG A 218 26.64 19.23 -16.31
N ALA A 219 27.67 19.99 -15.97
CA ALA A 219 28.25 20.91 -16.93
C ALA A 219 28.81 20.07 -18.09
N VAL A 220 27.91 19.57 -18.95
CA VAL A 220 28.27 19.36 -20.34
C VAL A 220 28.67 20.76 -20.78
N PRO A 221 29.92 21.00 -21.19
CA PRO A 221 30.21 22.24 -21.88
C PRO A 221 29.20 22.26 -23.02
N LEU A 222 28.27 23.20 -23.01
CA LEU A 222 27.66 23.64 -24.25
C LEU A 222 28.87 24.23 -24.99
N ASP A 223 29.51 23.38 -25.78
CA ASP A 223 30.71 23.61 -26.55
C ASP A 223 30.37 24.56 -27.69
N GLY A 224 29.92 25.76 -27.34
CA GLY A 224 29.74 26.94 -28.19
C GLY A 224 28.88 26.77 -29.43
N ARG A 225 28.30 25.58 -29.68
CA ARG A 225 27.51 25.26 -30.87
C ARG A 225 26.03 25.21 -30.52
N ILE A 226 25.57 26.23 -29.78
CA ILE A 226 24.24 26.75 -30.11
C ILE A 226 24.45 27.45 -31.46
N ALA A 227 24.03 26.81 -32.53
CA ALA A 227 24.04 27.40 -33.86
C ALA A 227 23.47 28.82 -33.74
N ALA A 228 24.24 29.80 -34.21
CA ALA A 228 23.90 31.20 -34.14
C ALA A 228 22.47 31.45 -34.66
N GLY A 229 21.67 32.16 -33.86
CA GLY A 229 20.30 32.60 -34.18
C GLY A 229 19.33 32.04 -33.14
N VAL A 230 18.75 32.80 -32.22
CA VAL A 230 18.05 34.06 -32.45
C VAL A 230 18.22 34.95 -31.20
N ARG A 231 18.89 36.10 -31.34
CA ARG A 231 18.66 37.23 -30.44
C ARG A 231 17.51 38.02 -31.02
N GLY A 232 16.41 38.10 -30.28
CA GLY A 232 15.32 39.04 -30.53
C GLY A 232 14.25 38.54 -31.51
N ALA A 233 13.22 37.88 -30.97
CA ALA A 233 11.85 38.02 -31.45
C ALA A 233 10.92 37.45 -30.37
N GLY A 234 9.90 38.22 -29.99
CA GLY A 234 8.92 37.81 -28.98
C GLY A 234 8.25 36.48 -29.32
N TRP A 235 7.90 35.73 -28.28
CA TRP A 235 7.16 34.48 -28.38
C TRP A 235 5.85 34.70 -29.14
N ARG A 236 5.72 34.10 -30.33
CA ARG A 236 4.43 33.86 -30.98
C ARG A 236 4.20 32.36 -31.05
N MET A 237 3.12 31.91 -30.42
CA MET A 237 2.63 30.53 -30.52
C MET A 237 2.22 30.24 -31.96
N ALA A 238 2.89 29.31 -32.62
CA ALA A 238 2.45 28.78 -33.91
C ALA A 238 1.31 27.77 -33.67
N ARG A 239 0.19 27.93 -34.38
CA ARG A 239 -0.89 26.94 -34.41
C ARG A 239 -0.37 25.66 -35.08
N ALA A 240 -0.70 24.52 -34.48
CA ALA A 240 -0.33 23.21 -35.00
C ALA A 240 -1.17 22.86 -36.24
N GLU A 241 -0.53 22.57 -37.36
CA GLU A 241 -1.11 21.78 -38.44
C GLU A 241 -0.65 20.32 -38.30
N HIS A 242 -1.60 19.40 -38.43
CA HIS A 242 -1.43 17.97 -38.23
C HIS A 242 -0.55 17.36 -39.33
N ALA A 243 0.55 16.69 -38.94
CA ALA A 243 1.29 15.77 -39.80
C ALA A 243 1.12 14.33 -39.30
N GLN A 244 0.78 13.41 -40.21
CA GLN A 244 0.56 11.98 -39.96
C GLN A 244 1.86 11.24 -39.57
N PRO A 245 1.78 10.19 -38.74
CA PRO A 245 2.98 9.50 -38.24
C PRO A 245 3.52 8.49 -39.25
N ALA A 246 4.84 8.49 -39.43
CA ALA A 246 5.57 7.41 -40.10
C ALA A 246 5.87 6.27 -39.11
N ALA A 247 5.74 5.03 -39.58
CA ALA A 247 5.87 3.80 -38.79
C ALA A 247 7.29 3.59 -38.23
N ALA A 248 7.41 3.46 -36.91
CA ALA A 248 8.64 3.07 -36.22
C ALA A 248 8.57 1.59 -35.81
N GLY A 249 9.63 0.83 -36.10
CA GLY A 249 9.74 -0.60 -35.77
C GLY A 249 9.79 -0.88 -34.26
N GLN A 250 9.27 -2.03 -33.86
CA GLN A 250 9.15 -2.47 -32.45
C GLN A 250 10.52 -2.76 -31.80
N PRO A 251 10.78 -2.27 -30.56
CA PRO A 251 11.94 -2.66 -29.78
C PRO A 251 11.75 -4.03 -29.08
N ASP A 252 12.84 -4.79 -28.93
CA ASP A 252 12.90 -6.10 -28.25
C ASP A 252 12.74 -5.95 -26.73
N LEU A 253 11.72 -6.58 -26.16
CA LEU A 253 11.27 -6.44 -24.75
C LEU A 253 11.66 -7.62 -23.85
N ARG A 254 12.66 -8.44 -24.21
CA ARG A 254 13.02 -9.60 -23.39
C ARG A 254 13.76 -9.19 -22.08
N PRO A 255 13.28 -9.61 -20.90
CA PRO A 255 13.94 -9.31 -19.62
C PRO A 255 15.22 -10.14 -19.44
N ARG A 256 16.25 -9.52 -18.86
CA ARG A 256 17.50 -10.21 -18.47
C ARG A 256 17.39 -10.76 -17.04
N PRO A 257 17.94 -11.95 -16.75
CA PRO A 257 17.79 -12.58 -15.44
C PRO A 257 18.64 -11.88 -14.38
N VAL A 258 18.02 -11.51 -13.26
CA VAL A 258 18.68 -11.04 -12.03
C VAL A 258 18.74 -12.20 -11.04
N ARG A 259 19.93 -12.50 -10.51
CA ARG A 259 20.13 -13.56 -9.50
C ARG A 259 19.60 -13.10 -8.13
N LEU A 260 18.59 -13.79 -7.61
CA LEU A 260 18.07 -13.62 -6.25
C LEU A 260 19.01 -14.26 -5.23
N ALA A 261 19.58 -13.46 -4.34
CA ALA A 261 20.22 -13.93 -3.10
C ALA A 261 20.09 -12.85 -2.02
N ALA A 262 18.87 -12.51 -1.60
CA ALA A 262 18.64 -11.58 -0.49
C ALA A 262 17.36 -11.85 0.33
N ALA A 263 16.68 -12.98 0.12
CA ALA A 263 15.39 -13.26 0.78
C ALA A 263 15.51 -13.87 2.19
N VAL A 264 16.70 -14.28 2.65
CA VAL A 264 16.86 -15.05 3.90
C VAL A 264 17.27 -14.18 5.10
N LEU A 265 17.77 -12.96 4.90
CA LEU A 265 18.26 -12.10 5.99
C LEU A 265 17.18 -11.23 6.66
N LEU A 266 16.03 -11.01 6.02
CA LEU A 266 14.96 -10.15 6.53
C LEU A 266 14.14 -10.77 7.69
N GLN A 267 14.12 -12.10 7.83
CA GLN A 267 13.39 -12.76 8.92
C GLN A 267 14.08 -12.62 10.30
N HIS A 268 15.39 -12.33 10.34
CA HIS A 268 16.14 -12.29 11.61
C HIS A 268 16.30 -10.88 12.23
N ALA A 269 16.17 -9.81 11.43
CA ALA A 269 16.39 -8.45 11.92
C ALA A 269 15.17 -7.86 12.66
N VAL A 270 13.96 -8.34 12.36
CA VAL A 270 12.71 -7.84 12.96
C VAL A 270 12.42 -8.48 14.34
N GLN A 271 13.05 -9.62 14.67
CA GLN A 271 12.82 -10.32 15.95
C GLN A 271 13.69 -9.85 17.14
N ARG A 272 14.57 -8.85 16.98
CA ARG A 272 15.51 -8.44 18.05
C ARG A 272 15.34 -7.02 18.60
N ARG A 273 14.33 -6.27 18.16
CA ARG A 273 13.94 -5.01 18.81
C ARG A 273 12.44 -4.84 18.72
N LEU A 274 11.74 -5.42 19.69
CA LEU A 274 10.52 -4.98 20.35
C LEU A 274 10.18 -6.05 21.41
#